data_AF-A0A930H4F8-F1
#
_entry.id   AF-A0A930H4F8-F1
#
_cell.length_a   1.000
_cell.length_b   1.000
_cell.length_c   1.000
_cell.angle_alpha   90.00
_cell.angle_beta   90.00
_cell.angle_gamma   90.00
#
_symmetry.space_group_name_H-M   'P 1'
#
loop_
_entity.id
_entity.type
_entity.pdbx_description
1 polymer ?
#
loop_
_entity_poly.entity_id
_entity_poly.type
_entity_poly.pdbx_seq_one_letter_code
_entity_poly.pdbx_strand_id
1 'polypeptide(L)'
;MIKVEENKPKSNNILESLRLMSESVSDEQVIELFKDSANQIYSDHLVGYAQNLVDINEIEKDGNNGLVLLKEISKSVTVEPYDSIYLDNLLKTSVGLVLPEWMKSQDAIIKAKKVNALKTLKNSLNKNYCDVNVFVEAFMSLFDLSENHPATINFRNAFYGKQSYMTGRYFLDRNGNPFPTFLNQLTKSMILLDTPISIYFSHSTGNLSRIDDGNSFIIADLDLKISDGTMNNLMSSLRKEDSNPVEIVKKIISSGLKRKYLHLSKNKASFEGFRKGRFPFSLLPDEEIRNTLQYKGVHDLKEFRKLVPKSDVWRYDSIVDSLLGR
;
A
#
# COMPACT_ATOMS: atom_id res chain seq x y z
N MET A 1 4.00 33.09 46.86
CA MET A 1 3.59 31.78 46.32
C MET A 1 3.09 32.00 44.91
N ILE A 2 3.97 31.86 43.92
CA ILE A 2 3.60 31.98 42.50
C ILE A 2 2.95 30.64 42.15
N LYS A 3 1.66 30.68 41.77
CA LYS A 3 0.98 29.52 41.20
C LYS A 3 1.71 29.18 39.90
N VAL A 4 2.46 28.07 39.92
CA VAL A 4 2.98 27.45 38.72
C VAL A 4 1.76 26.93 37.97
N GLU A 5 1.39 27.63 36.89
CA GLU A 5 0.44 27.08 35.93
C GLU A 5 1.05 25.77 35.39
N GLU A 6 0.39 24.66 35.70
CA GLU A 6 0.65 23.38 35.06
C GLU A 6 0.38 23.56 33.56
N ASN A 7 1.46 23.70 32.78
CA ASN A 7 1.45 23.61 31.33
C ASN A 7 0.89 22.23 30.93
N LYS A 8 -0.43 22.14 30.75
CA LYS A 8 -1.05 20.98 30.12
C LYS A 8 -0.47 20.82 28.71
N PRO A 9 -0.08 19.60 28.31
CA PRO A 9 0.67 19.38 27.08
C PRO A 9 -0.17 19.71 25.83
N LYS A 10 0.51 20.20 24.79
CA LYS A 10 0.03 20.54 23.43
C LYS A 10 -0.73 19.42 22.67
N SER A 11 -1.01 18.27 23.30
CA SER A 11 -1.59 17.08 22.67
C SER A 11 -3.02 17.28 22.17
N ASN A 12 -3.84 18.09 22.87
CA ASN A 12 -5.22 18.38 22.45
C ASN A 12 -5.29 19.18 21.13
N ASN A 13 -4.22 19.89 20.76
CA ASN A 13 -4.21 20.69 19.53
C ASN A 13 -3.98 19.82 18.27
N ILE A 14 -3.21 18.73 18.39
CA ILE A 14 -2.82 17.91 17.22
C ILE A 14 -3.99 17.09 16.69
N LEU A 15 -4.76 16.45 17.58
CA LEU A 15 -5.93 15.66 17.17
C LEU A 15 -6.99 16.54 16.53
N GLU A 16 -7.22 17.73 17.08
CA GLU A 16 -8.17 18.68 16.52
C GLU A 16 -7.67 19.26 15.19
N SER A 17 -6.37 19.59 15.09
CA SER A 17 -5.76 20.01 13.82
C SER A 17 -5.91 18.94 12.73
N LEU A 18 -5.74 17.66 13.08
CA LEU A 18 -5.95 16.55 12.16
C LEU A 18 -7.41 16.39 11.75
N ARG A 19 -8.34 16.55 12.70
CA ARG A 19 -9.77 16.48 12.43
C ARG A 19 -10.17 17.57 11.44
N LEU A 20 -9.82 18.82 11.75
CA LEU A 20 -10.09 19.98 10.90
C LEU A 20 -9.48 19.81 9.52
N MET A 21 -8.18 19.47 9.43
CA MET A 21 -7.51 19.27 8.15
C MET A 21 -8.16 18.15 7.33
N SER A 22 -8.64 17.06 7.97
CA SER A 22 -9.31 15.97 7.25
C SER A 22 -10.61 16.41 6.56
N GLU A 23 -11.26 17.44 7.08
CA GLU A 23 -12.51 18.02 6.57
C GLU A 23 -12.25 19.18 5.60
N SER A 24 -11.09 19.83 5.68
CA SER A 24 -10.80 21.09 5.01
C SER A 24 -9.67 21.05 3.98
N VAL A 25 -9.17 19.88 3.56
CA VAL A 25 -8.14 19.79 2.51
C VAL A 25 -8.60 20.54 1.26
N SER A 26 -7.87 21.58 0.87
CA SER A 26 -8.19 22.40 -0.30
C SER A 26 -7.51 21.88 -1.57
N ASP A 27 -8.00 22.32 -2.73
CA ASP A 27 -7.40 21.95 -4.01
C ASP A 27 -6.03 22.61 -4.18
N GLU A 28 -5.88 23.84 -3.69
CA GLU A 28 -4.61 24.59 -3.69
C GLU A 28 -3.53 23.89 -2.86
N GLN A 29 -3.89 23.34 -1.69
CA GLN A 29 -2.95 22.56 -0.88
C GLN A 29 -2.44 21.34 -1.65
N VAL A 30 -3.31 20.67 -2.40
CA VAL A 30 -2.91 19.52 -3.22
C VAL A 30 -2.08 19.95 -4.41
N ILE A 31 -2.43 21.05 -5.08
CA ILE A 31 -1.63 21.59 -6.19
C ILE A 31 -0.22 21.94 -5.70
N GLU A 32 -0.09 22.64 -4.58
CA GLU A 32 1.20 23.06 -4.03
C GLU A 32 2.08 21.87 -3.64
N LEU A 33 1.50 20.77 -3.14
CA LEU A 33 2.25 19.55 -2.85
C LEU A 33 2.99 19.01 -4.09
N PHE A 34 2.44 19.18 -5.29
CA PHE A 34 2.98 18.60 -6.52
C PHE A 34 3.51 19.63 -7.51
N LYS A 35 3.51 20.90 -7.14
CA LYS A 35 4.13 21.96 -7.91
C LYS A 35 5.64 21.70 -8.04
N ASP A 36 6.18 21.92 -9.24
CA ASP A 36 7.61 21.80 -9.56
C ASP A 36 8.24 20.46 -9.13
N SER A 37 7.47 19.37 -9.19
CA SER A 37 7.85 18.07 -8.63
C SER A 37 7.94 16.91 -9.61
N ALA A 38 7.55 17.11 -10.87
CA ALA A 38 7.52 16.00 -11.84
C ALA A 38 8.91 15.40 -12.04
N ASN A 39 9.94 16.22 -12.24
CA ASN A 39 11.33 15.74 -12.39
C ASN A 39 11.82 14.92 -11.20
N GLN A 40 11.56 15.38 -9.98
CA GLN A 40 11.91 14.64 -8.76
C GLN A 40 11.18 13.30 -8.69
N ILE A 41 9.87 13.29 -8.97
CA ILE A 41 9.08 12.05 -8.95
C ILE A 41 9.56 11.10 -10.05
N TYR A 42 9.90 11.63 -11.22
CA TYR A 42 10.42 10.86 -12.34
C TYR A 42 11.74 10.16 -12.01
N SER A 43 12.68 10.86 -11.36
CA SER A 43 13.99 10.30 -11.00
C SER A 43 13.94 9.37 -9.80
N ASP A 44 13.20 9.73 -8.76
CA ASP A 44 13.33 9.11 -7.45
C ASP A 44 12.35 7.94 -7.26
N HIS A 45 11.22 7.97 -7.99
CA HIS A 45 10.12 7.04 -7.75
C HIS A 45 9.78 6.16 -8.95
N LEU A 46 9.96 6.59 -10.21
CA LEU A 46 9.55 5.77 -11.36
C LEU A 46 10.52 4.61 -11.64
N VAL A 47 9.95 3.45 -11.95
CA VAL A 47 10.74 2.33 -12.50
C VAL A 47 11.23 2.68 -13.91
N GLY A 48 12.44 2.26 -14.27
CA GLY A 48 13.09 2.63 -15.54
C GLY A 48 12.29 2.31 -16.82
N TYR A 49 11.44 1.29 -16.84
CA TYR A 49 10.56 1.07 -18.01
C TYR A 49 9.39 2.04 -18.05
N ALA A 50 8.88 2.47 -16.89
CA ALA A 50 7.75 3.38 -16.76
C ALA A 50 8.17 4.81 -17.15
N GLN A 51 9.43 5.16 -16.90
CA GLN A 51 10.08 6.38 -17.41
C GLN A 51 10.01 6.54 -18.92
N ASN A 52 10.01 5.43 -19.69
CA ASN A 52 9.90 5.46 -21.15
C ASN A 52 8.46 5.65 -21.66
N LEU A 53 7.47 5.67 -20.77
CA LEU A 53 6.05 5.81 -21.15
C LEU A 53 5.60 7.28 -21.28
N VAL A 54 6.47 8.22 -20.92
CA VAL A 54 6.17 9.66 -20.84
C VAL A 54 7.38 10.47 -21.28
N ASP A 55 7.17 11.63 -21.91
CA ASP A 55 8.22 12.61 -22.15
C ASP A 55 8.28 13.60 -20.99
N ILE A 56 9.28 13.44 -20.11
CA ILE A 56 9.45 14.31 -18.95
C ILE A 56 9.77 15.75 -19.35
N ASN A 57 10.41 15.98 -20.51
CA ASN A 57 10.77 17.33 -20.95
C ASN A 57 9.55 18.13 -21.40
N GLU A 58 8.52 17.46 -21.92
CA GLU A 58 7.23 18.08 -22.26
C GLU A 58 6.51 18.52 -20.98
N ILE A 59 6.42 17.62 -19.99
CA ILE A 59 5.81 17.91 -18.68
C ILE A 59 6.54 19.05 -17.96
N GLU A 60 7.87 19.12 -18.08
CA GLU A 60 8.65 20.21 -17.49
C GLU A 60 8.32 21.57 -18.13
N LYS A 61 8.23 21.64 -19.46
CA LYS A 61 7.87 22.87 -20.19
C LYS A 61 6.47 23.37 -19.82
N ASP A 62 5.57 22.45 -19.50
CA ASP A 62 4.18 22.74 -19.14
C ASP A 62 3.97 22.95 -17.62
N GLY A 63 5.05 23.22 -16.87
CA GLY A 63 5.00 23.63 -15.47
C GLY A 63 5.43 22.58 -14.45
N ASN A 64 6.07 21.48 -14.90
CA ASN A 64 6.76 20.50 -14.05
C ASN A 64 5.88 19.93 -12.91
N ASN A 65 4.60 19.68 -13.17
CA ASN A 65 3.64 19.26 -12.15
C ASN A 65 3.59 17.73 -11.98
N GLY A 66 3.82 17.27 -10.75
CA GLY A 66 3.83 15.83 -10.43
C GLY A 66 2.49 15.14 -10.62
N LEU A 67 1.35 15.83 -10.46
CA LEU A 67 0.03 15.25 -10.71
C LEU A 67 -0.20 14.97 -12.19
N VAL A 68 0.33 15.83 -13.07
CA VAL A 68 0.28 15.64 -14.52
C VAL A 68 1.08 14.38 -14.88
N LEU A 69 2.31 14.26 -14.36
CA LEU A 69 3.13 13.05 -14.54
C LEU A 69 2.40 11.78 -14.11
N LEU A 70 1.81 11.76 -12.90
CA LEU A 70 1.08 10.59 -12.40
C LEU A 70 -0.13 10.22 -13.26
N LYS A 71 -0.82 11.23 -13.82
CA LYS A 71 -1.95 11.02 -14.73
C LYS A 71 -1.49 10.44 -16.07
N GLU A 72 -0.50 11.06 -16.70
CA GLU A 72 0.02 10.66 -18.00
C GLU A 72 0.57 9.24 -17.94
N ILE A 73 1.42 8.91 -16.97
CA ILE A 73 1.98 7.56 -16.86
C ILE A 73 0.90 6.50 -16.61
N SER A 74 -0.14 6.83 -15.83
CA SER A 74 -1.27 5.92 -15.59
C SER A 74 -2.03 5.63 -16.88
N LYS A 75 -2.18 6.63 -17.76
CA LYS A 75 -2.87 6.52 -19.07
C LYS A 75 -2.01 5.82 -20.12
N SER A 76 -0.70 6.10 -20.16
CA SER A 76 0.24 5.52 -21.12
C SER A 76 0.42 4.01 -20.98
N VAL A 77 0.14 3.45 -19.80
CA VAL A 77 0.19 1.99 -19.62
C VAL A 77 -0.86 1.31 -20.50
N THR A 78 -0.42 0.51 -21.47
CA THR A 78 -1.30 -0.39 -22.21
C THR A 78 -1.66 -1.57 -21.33
N VAL A 79 -2.96 -1.76 -21.07
CA VAL A 79 -3.47 -2.99 -20.46
C VAL A 79 -4.00 -3.86 -21.58
N GLU A 80 -3.38 -5.03 -21.75
CA GLU A 80 -3.81 -6.01 -22.74
C GLU A 80 -5.29 -6.35 -22.51
N PRO A 81 -6.12 -6.32 -23.57
CA PRO A 81 -7.51 -6.71 -23.45
C PRO A 81 -7.60 -8.19 -23.05
N TYR A 82 -8.63 -8.52 -22.28
CA TYR A 82 -8.93 -9.90 -21.92
C TYR A 82 -9.42 -10.64 -23.17
N ASP A 83 -8.53 -11.40 -23.80
CA ASP A 83 -8.91 -12.32 -24.89
C ASP A 83 -9.72 -13.47 -24.29
N SER A 84 -11.04 -13.30 -24.26
CA SER A 84 -11.95 -14.26 -23.66
C SER A 84 -11.94 -15.61 -24.39
N ILE A 85 -11.65 -15.63 -25.70
CA ILE A 85 -11.59 -16.88 -26.49
C ILE A 85 -10.32 -17.64 -26.11
N TYR A 86 -9.19 -16.95 -26.04
CA TYR A 86 -7.94 -17.56 -25.61
C TYR A 86 -8.01 -18.06 -24.17
N LEU A 87 -8.56 -17.26 -23.25
CA LEU A 87 -8.74 -17.63 -21.84
C LEU A 87 -9.68 -18.82 -21.67
N ASP A 88 -10.79 -18.88 -22.41
CA ASP A 88 -11.71 -20.03 -22.40
C ASP A 88 -11.01 -21.31 -22.87
N ASN A 89 -10.26 -21.23 -23.97
CA ASN A 89 -9.51 -22.37 -24.48
C ASN A 89 -8.49 -22.89 -23.45
N LEU A 90 -7.76 -22.01 -22.76
CA LEU A 90 -6.81 -22.43 -21.72
C LEU A 90 -7.52 -23.08 -20.52
N LEU A 91 -8.63 -22.49 -20.04
CA LEU A 91 -9.36 -23.01 -18.88
C LEU A 91 -10.04 -24.35 -19.20
N LYS A 92 -10.65 -24.46 -20.37
CA LYS A 92 -11.31 -25.68 -20.83
C LYS A 92 -10.30 -26.82 -21.04
N THR A 93 -9.15 -26.52 -21.63
CA THR A 93 -8.09 -27.53 -21.84
C THR A 93 -7.44 -27.98 -20.54
N SER A 94 -7.29 -27.08 -19.57
CA SER A 94 -6.62 -27.41 -18.30
C SER A 94 -7.49 -28.20 -17.33
N VAL A 95 -8.77 -27.82 -17.17
CA VAL A 95 -9.65 -28.36 -16.12
C VAL A 95 -11.06 -28.69 -16.62
N GLY A 96 -11.40 -28.39 -17.87
CA GLY A 96 -12.72 -28.67 -18.43
C GLY A 96 -13.81 -27.67 -18.01
N LEU A 97 -13.44 -26.47 -17.55
CA LEU A 97 -14.38 -25.38 -17.26
C LEU A 97 -14.54 -24.46 -18.46
N VAL A 98 -15.76 -23.97 -18.64
CA VAL A 98 -16.04 -22.82 -19.50
C VAL A 98 -15.72 -21.54 -18.73
N LEU A 99 -15.18 -20.54 -19.42
CA LEU A 99 -14.84 -19.25 -18.84
C LEU A 99 -16.09 -18.54 -18.30
N PRO A 100 -16.18 -18.31 -16.98
CA PRO A 100 -17.32 -17.60 -16.39
C PRO A 100 -17.39 -16.14 -16.86
N GLU A 101 -18.59 -15.57 -16.95
CA GLU A 101 -18.78 -14.15 -17.31
C GLU A 101 -17.97 -13.20 -16.42
N TRP A 102 -17.86 -13.52 -15.14
CA TRP A 102 -17.12 -12.69 -14.18
C TRP A 102 -15.61 -12.67 -14.41
N MET A 103 -15.05 -13.54 -15.26
CA MET A 103 -13.62 -13.59 -15.60
C MET A 103 -13.27 -12.88 -16.91
N LYS A 104 -14.24 -12.31 -17.63
CA LYS A 104 -14.01 -11.71 -18.95
C LYS A 104 -13.39 -10.32 -18.93
N SER A 105 -13.28 -9.70 -17.75
CA SER A 105 -12.58 -8.43 -17.58
C SER A 105 -12.18 -8.20 -16.13
N GLN A 106 -11.21 -7.30 -15.92
CA GLN A 106 -10.81 -6.85 -14.58
C GLN A 106 -12.01 -6.31 -13.77
N ASP A 107 -12.88 -5.50 -14.40
CA ASP A 107 -14.06 -4.94 -13.74
C ASP A 107 -15.06 -6.03 -13.33
N ALA A 108 -15.22 -7.08 -14.15
CA ALA A 108 -16.08 -8.19 -13.83
C ALA A 108 -15.56 -9.00 -12.63
N ILE A 109 -14.23 -9.20 -12.54
CA ILE A 109 -13.57 -9.86 -11.42
C ILE A 109 -13.76 -9.08 -10.11
N ILE A 110 -13.61 -7.75 -10.18
CA ILE A 110 -13.82 -6.84 -9.04
C ILE A 110 -15.27 -6.91 -8.58
N LYS A 111 -16.24 -6.79 -9.51
CA LYS A 111 -17.68 -6.85 -9.21
C LYS A 111 -18.10 -8.18 -8.57
N ALA A 112 -17.51 -9.28 -9.01
CA ALA A 112 -17.75 -10.61 -8.44
C ALA A 112 -17.01 -10.87 -7.12
N LYS A 113 -16.19 -9.92 -6.64
CA LYS A 113 -15.39 -10.04 -5.41
C LYS A 113 -14.39 -11.21 -5.43
N LYS A 114 -13.86 -11.56 -6.61
CA LYS A 114 -12.98 -12.72 -6.80
C LYS A 114 -11.47 -12.41 -6.75
N VAL A 115 -11.08 -11.14 -6.62
CA VAL A 115 -9.66 -10.72 -6.56
C VAL A 115 -8.87 -11.46 -5.48
N ASN A 116 -9.41 -11.56 -4.26
CA ASN A 116 -8.72 -12.25 -3.16
C ASN A 116 -8.63 -13.77 -3.37
N ALA A 117 -9.65 -14.38 -3.97
CA ALA A 117 -9.63 -15.80 -4.29
C ALA A 117 -8.58 -16.12 -5.38
N LEU A 118 -8.49 -15.28 -6.42
CA LEU A 118 -7.44 -15.37 -7.45
C LEU A 118 -6.04 -15.29 -6.83
N LYS A 119 -5.84 -14.29 -5.96
CA LYS A 119 -4.57 -14.11 -5.24
C LYS A 119 -4.25 -15.32 -4.35
N THR A 120 -5.26 -15.89 -3.68
CA THR A 120 -5.09 -17.06 -2.82
C THR A 120 -4.66 -18.27 -3.63
N LEU A 121 -5.31 -18.54 -4.77
CA LEU A 121 -4.95 -19.63 -5.68
C LEU A 121 -3.56 -19.45 -6.28
N LYS A 122 -3.23 -18.25 -6.76
CA LYS A 122 -1.89 -17.94 -7.29
C LYS A 122 -0.81 -18.16 -6.23
N ASN A 123 -1.04 -17.66 -5.02
CA ASN A 123 -0.09 -17.80 -3.93
C ASN A 123 0.05 -19.24 -3.46
N SER A 124 -1.05 -20.01 -3.39
CA SER A 124 -0.96 -21.42 -3.00
C SER A 124 -0.14 -22.21 -4.03
N LEU A 125 -0.36 -21.99 -5.33
CA LEU A 125 0.39 -22.65 -6.39
C LEU A 125 1.89 -22.33 -6.40
N ASN A 126 2.30 -21.18 -5.86
CA ASN A 126 3.72 -20.76 -5.79
C ASN A 126 4.41 -21.18 -4.48
N LYS A 127 3.71 -21.82 -3.53
CA LYS A 127 4.33 -22.29 -2.28
C LYS A 127 5.08 -23.60 -2.48
N ASN A 128 6.32 -23.65 -1.98
CA ASN A 128 7.05 -24.90 -1.76
C ASN A 128 6.46 -25.66 -0.57
N TYR A 129 6.63 -26.98 -0.54
CA TYR A 129 6.20 -27.83 0.59
C TYR A 129 4.71 -27.68 0.94
N CYS A 130 3.87 -27.44 -0.07
CA CYS A 130 2.44 -27.23 0.10
C CYS A 130 1.66 -28.45 -0.40
N ASP A 131 0.68 -28.88 0.40
CA ASP A 131 -0.24 -29.97 0.10
C ASP A 131 -1.14 -29.60 -1.09
N VAL A 132 -1.37 -30.56 -2.00
CA VAL A 132 -2.28 -30.44 -3.13
C VAL A 132 -3.68 -30.03 -2.68
N ASN A 133 -4.16 -30.49 -1.52
CA ASN A 133 -5.45 -30.11 -0.96
C ASN A 133 -5.60 -28.59 -0.82
N VAL A 134 -4.53 -27.88 -0.46
CA VAL A 134 -4.55 -26.41 -0.33
C VAL A 134 -4.75 -25.73 -1.69
N PHE A 135 -4.22 -26.30 -2.77
CA PHE A 135 -4.44 -25.79 -4.13
C PHE A 135 -5.88 -26.01 -4.56
N VAL A 136 -6.39 -27.22 -4.30
CA VAL A 136 -7.74 -27.66 -4.68
C VAL A 136 -8.80 -26.85 -3.95
N GLU A 137 -8.64 -26.61 -2.64
CA GLU A 137 -9.52 -25.76 -1.85
C GLU A 137 -9.55 -24.31 -2.38
N ALA A 138 -8.38 -23.75 -2.71
CA ALA A 138 -8.31 -22.41 -3.28
C ALA A 138 -8.97 -22.32 -4.67
N PHE A 139 -8.85 -23.38 -5.48
CA PHE A 139 -9.51 -23.49 -6.78
C PHE A 139 -11.04 -23.60 -6.64
N MET A 140 -11.51 -24.49 -5.75
CA MET A 140 -12.93 -24.64 -5.44
C MET A 140 -13.55 -23.32 -4.96
N SER A 141 -12.86 -22.61 -4.06
CA SER A 141 -13.31 -21.31 -3.55
C SER A 141 -13.35 -20.22 -4.64
N LEU A 142 -12.41 -20.24 -5.58
CA LEU A 142 -12.41 -19.30 -6.69
C LEU A 142 -13.63 -19.50 -7.60
N PHE A 143 -13.92 -20.74 -7.97
CA PHE A 143 -14.98 -21.07 -8.93
C PHE A 143 -16.34 -21.43 -8.30
N ASP A 144 -16.46 -21.40 -6.97
CA ASP A 144 -17.64 -21.82 -6.21
C ASP A 144 -18.07 -23.28 -6.52
N LEU A 145 -17.09 -24.20 -6.56
CA LEU A 145 -17.29 -25.59 -6.94
C LEU A 145 -17.24 -26.54 -5.73
N SER A 146 -17.93 -27.68 -5.85
CA SER A 146 -17.84 -28.79 -4.90
C SER A 146 -16.63 -29.69 -5.21
N GLU A 147 -16.25 -30.52 -4.23
CA GLU A 147 -15.11 -31.45 -4.37
C GLU A 147 -15.32 -32.46 -5.51
N ASN A 148 -16.56 -32.91 -5.70
CA ASN A 148 -16.94 -33.89 -6.71
C ASN A 148 -17.21 -33.27 -8.09
N HIS A 149 -17.08 -31.95 -8.24
CA HIS A 149 -17.26 -31.32 -9.55
C HIS A 149 -16.19 -31.81 -10.53
N PRO A 150 -16.51 -32.16 -11.79
CA PRO A 150 -15.53 -32.72 -12.74
C PRO A 150 -14.27 -31.87 -12.89
N ALA A 151 -14.42 -30.55 -12.90
CA ALA A 151 -13.28 -29.64 -12.98
C ALA A 151 -12.38 -29.65 -11.74
N THR A 152 -12.96 -29.82 -10.55
CA THR A 152 -12.21 -29.97 -9.30
C THR A 152 -11.41 -31.26 -9.31
N ILE A 153 -12.03 -32.36 -9.78
CA ILE A 153 -11.38 -33.66 -9.94
C ILE A 153 -10.23 -33.56 -10.96
N ASN A 154 -10.47 -32.93 -12.12
CA ASN A 154 -9.44 -32.72 -13.15
C ASN A 154 -8.28 -31.87 -12.62
N PHE A 155 -8.58 -30.79 -11.91
CA PHE A 155 -7.56 -29.93 -11.30
C PHE A 155 -6.72 -30.69 -10.27
N ARG A 156 -7.36 -31.49 -9.39
CA ARG A 156 -6.67 -32.35 -8.42
C ARG A 156 -5.76 -33.37 -9.13
N ASN A 157 -6.29 -34.05 -10.14
CA ASN A 157 -5.56 -35.07 -10.90
C ASN A 157 -4.36 -34.50 -11.67
N ALA A 158 -4.41 -33.22 -12.06
CA ALA A 158 -3.29 -32.54 -12.69
C ALA A 158 -2.03 -32.44 -11.79
N PHE A 159 -2.17 -32.71 -10.48
CA PHE A 159 -1.05 -32.77 -9.53
C PHE A 159 -0.65 -34.20 -9.13
N TYR A 160 -1.18 -35.22 -9.81
CA TYR A 160 -0.83 -36.61 -9.49
C TYR A 160 0.68 -36.84 -9.69
N GLY A 161 1.36 -37.33 -8.64
CA GLY A 161 2.81 -37.51 -8.65
C GLY A 161 3.64 -36.25 -8.34
N LYS A 162 3.00 -35.14 -7.97
CA LYS A 162 3.71 -33.92 -7.53
C LYS A 162 4.55 -34.20 -6.28
N GLN A 163 5.84 -33.88 -6.37
CA GLN A 163 6.76 -33.93 -5.23
C GLN A 163 6.54 -32.75 -4.28
N SER A 164 6.71 -32.96 -2.97
CA SER A 164 6.41 -31.96 -1.93
C SER A 164 7.23 -30.66 -2.10
N TYR A 165 8.51 -30.77 -2.45
CA TYR A 165 9.42 -29.64 -2.60
C TYR A 165 9.15 -28.76 -3.83
N MET A 166 8.42 -29.25 -4.84
CA MET A 166 8.07 -28.48 -6.03
C MET A 166 6.86 -27.57 -5.76
N THR A 167 6.80 -26.42 -6.42
CA THR A 167 5.57 -25.61 -6.44
C THR A 167 4.51 -26.27 -7.33
N GLY A 168 3.24 -26.00 -7.06
CA GLY A 168 2.14 -26.47 -7.91
C GLY A 168 2.25 -25.90 -9.33
N ARG A 169 2.59 -24.60 -9.43
CA ARG A 169 2.82 -23.91 -10.71
C ARG A 169 3.88 -24.62 -11.56
N TYR A 170 5.07 -24.84 -11.00
CA TYR A 170 6.18 -25.47 -11.73
C TYR A 170 5.82 -26.90 -12.19
N PHE A 171 5.12 -27.66 -11.34
CA PHE A 171 4.69 -29.00 -11.68
C PHE A 171 3.70 -29.00 -12.86
N LEU A 172 2.72 -28.09 -12.86
CA LEU A 172 1.77 -27.95 -13.96
C LEU A 172 2.46 -27.53 -15.27
N ASP A 173 3.35 -26.53 -15.21
CA ASP A 173 4.13 -26.05 -16.36
C ASP A 173 4.96 -27.19 -16.97
N ARG A 174 5.66 -27.97 -16.13
CA ARG A 174 6.48 -29.11 -16.55
C ARG A 174 5.66 -30.21 -17.24
N ASN A 175 4.42 -30.40 -16.83
CA ASN A 175 3.52 -31.41 -17.40
C ASN A 175 2.65 -30.87 -18.55
N GLY A 176 2.94 -29.65 -19.03
CA GLY A 176 2.22 -29.06 -20.17
C GLY A 176 0.77 -28.69 -19.87
N ASN A 177 0.38 -28.57 -18.59
CA ASN A 177 -0.97 -28.12 -18.25
C ASN A 177 -1.05 -26.58 -18.45
N PRO A 178 -2.01 -26.06 -19.22
CA PRO A 178 -2.09 -24.62 -19.54
C PRO A 178 -2.64 -23.74 -18.40
N PHE A 179 -3.05 -24.32 -17.26
CA PHE A 179 -3.63 -23.57 -16.14
C PHE A 179 -2.73 -22.45 -15.59
N PRO A 180 -1.40 -22.63 -15.44
CA PRO A 180 -0.53 -21.53 -15.01
C PRO A 180 -0.53 -20.37 -16.00
N THR A 181 -0.54 -20.65 -17.30
CA THR A 181 -0.66 -19.61 -18.35
C THR A 181 -1.97 -18.87 -18.21
N PHE A 182 -3.08 -19.59 -18.07
CA PHE A 182 -4.40 -19.00 -17.80
C PHE A 182 -4.37 -18.06 -16.59
N LEU A 183 -3.84 -18.54 -15.46
CA LEU A 183 -3.79 -17.75 -14.23
C LEU A 183 -2.86 -16.54 -14.33
N ASN A 184 -1.75 -16.67 -15.07
CA ASN A 184 -0.81 -15.55 -15.29
C ASN A 184 -1.44 -14.44 -16.13
N GLN A 185 -2.25 -14.78 -17.14
CA GLN A 185 -2.98 -13.78 -17.94
C GLN A 185 -3.96 -12.98 -17.06
N LEU A 186 -4.67 -13.67 -16.15
CA LEU A 186 -5.60 -13.03 -15.22
C LEU A 186 -4.92 -12.22 -14.11
N THR A 187 -3.66 -12.52 -13.79
CA THR A 187 -2.98 -11.98 -12.60
C THR A 187 -1.69 -11.22 -12.91
N LYS A 188 -1.55 -10.75 -14.15
CA LYS A 188 -0.41 -9.94 -14.61
C LYS A 188 -0.21 -8.77 -13.66
N SER A 189 1.02 -8.56 -13.23
CA SER A 189 1.39 -7.52 -12.29
C SER A 189 2.37 -6.57 -12.93
N MET A 190 2.25 -5.29 -12.60
CA MET A 190 3.03 -4.20 -13.16
C MET A 190 3.19 -3.13 -12.08
N ILE A 191 4.41 -2.69 -11.83
CA ILE A 191 4.73 -1.72 -10.78
C ILE A 191 5.36 -0.52 -11.47
N LEU A 192 4.70 0.64 -11.45
CA LEU A 192 5.21 1.83 -12.12
C LEU A 192 6.10 2.68 -11.22
N LEU A 193 5.95 2.54 -9.89
CA LEU A 193 6.80 3.22 -8.90
C LEU A 193 7.67 2.21 -8.14
N ASP A 194 8.99 2.40 -8.12
CA ASP A 194 9.92 1.65 -7.26
C ASP A 194 9.61 1.86 -5.78
N THR A 195 9.26 3.10 -5.41
CA THR A 195 8.81 3.46 -4.07
C THR A 195 7.55 4.32 -4.14
N PRO A 196 6.56 4.09 -3.25
CA PRO A 196 5.40 4.96 -3.16
C PRO A 196 5.79 6.40 -2.82
N ILE A 197 5.00 7.36 -3.30
CA ILE A 197 5.14 8.78 -2.93
C ILE A 197 4.35 9.01 -1.64
N SER A 198 5.06 9.09 -0.53
CA SER A 198 4.44 9.33 0.78
C SER A 198 4.04 10.80 0.95
N ILE A 199 2.83 11.00 1.46
CA ILE A 199 2.33 12.29 1.92
C ILE A 199 2.35 12.29 3.44
N TYR A 200 2.97 13.32 3.99
CA TYR A 200 3.21 13.53 5.41
C TYR A 200 2.28 14.61 5.94
N PHE A 201 1.86 14.46 7.19
CA PHE A 201 1.31 15.55 7.99
C PHE A 201 2.30 15.91 9.09
N SER A 202 2.74 17.18 9.11
CA SER A 202 3.69 17.70 10.08
C SER A 202 3.00 18.09 11.38
N HIS A 203 3.52 17.59 12.51
CA HIS A 203 3.04 18.00 13.83
C HIS A 203 3.50 19.40 14.21
N SER A 204 4.65 19.82 13.68
CA SER A 204 5.24 21.12 13.99
C SER A 204 4.46 22.24 13.33
N THR A 205 4.05 22.04 12.08
CA THR A 205 3.44 23.08 11.26
C THR A 205 1.94 22.89 11.02
N GLY A 206 1.42 21.67 11.23
CA GLY A 206 0.05 21.32 10.86
C GLY A 206 -0.18 21.21 9.35
N ASN A 207 0.89 21.27 8.55
CA ASN A 207 0.81 21.27 7.08
C ASN A 207 1.09 19.90 6.48
N LEU A 208 0.68 19.75 5.22
CA LEU A 208 1.00 18.59 4.39
C LEU A 208 2.35 18.79 3.70
N SER A 209 3.08 17.69 3.49
CA SER A 209 4.36 17.70 2.77
C SER A 209 4.59 16.36 2.05
N ARG A 210 5.42 16.34 1.01
CA ARG A 210 5.98 15.09 0.42
C ARG A 210 7.30 14.67 1.08
N ILE A 211 7.86 15.52 1.93
CA ILE A 211 9.16 15.31 2.60
C ILE A 211 8.91 15.22 4.11
N ASP A 212 9.50 14.20 4.72
CA ASP A 212 9.49 14.03 6.18
C ASP A 212 10.36 15.12 6.83
N ASP A 213 9.77 15.90 7.73
CA ASP A 213 10.47 16.90 8.53
C ASP A 213 11.07 16.33 9.84
N GLY A 214 10.95 15.02 10.04
CA GLY A 214 11.38 14.30 11.25
C GLY A 214 10.42 14.46 12.43
N ASN A 215 9.34 15.23 12.28
CA ASN A 215 8.22 15.35 13.21
C ASN A 215 6.88 15.22 12.46
N SER A 216 6.83 14.28 11.54
CA SER A 216 5.66 14.00 10.72
C SER A 216 5.23 12.53 10.81
N PHE A 217 4.07 12.23 10.26
CA PHE A 217 3.71 10.85 9.94
C PHE A 217 3.07 10.77 8.57
N ILE A 218 3.22 9.59 7.95
CA ILE A 218 2.61 9.28 6.66
C ILE A 218 1.09 9.18 6.84
N ILE A 219 0.35 10.00 6.09
CA ILE A 219 -1.12 9.95 6.00
C ILE A 219 -1.59 9.13 4.80
N ALA A 220 -0.80 9.11 3.73
CA ALA A 220 -1.12 8.42 2.49
C ALA A 220 0.16 8.06 1.75
N ASP A 221 0.15 6.90 1.10
CA ASP A 221 1.15 6.51 0.12
C ASP A 221 0.47 6.46 -1.24
N LEU A 222 0.97 7.24 -2.18
CA LEU A 222 0.53 7.22 -3.57
C LEU A 222 1.38 6.22 -4.34
N ASP A 223 0.72 5.22 -4.90
CA ASP A 223 1.36 4.13 -5.63
C ASP A 223 0.62 3.93 -6.96
N LEU A 224 1.32 3.51 -8.00
CA LEU A 224 0.75 3.19 -9.29
C LEU A 224 1.16 1.76 -9.67
N LYS A 225 0.22 0.83 -9.52
CA LYS A 225 0.47 -0.58 -9.82
C LYS A 225 -0.78 -1.33 -10.23
N ILE A 226 -0.52 -2.38 -10.99
CA ILE A 226 -1.41 -3.52 -11.23
C ILE A 226 -0.87 -4.66 -10.37
N SER A 227 -1.64 -5.07 -9.37
CA SER A 227 -1.29 -6.22 -8.52
C SER A 227 -2.30 -7.32 -8.77
N ASP A 228 -1.80 -8.51 -9.11
CA ASP A 228 -2.65 -9.68 -9.34
C ASP A 228 -3.79 -9.39 -10.35
N GLY A 229 -3.44 -8.71 -11.45
CA GLY A 229 -4.38 -8.38 -12.53
C GLY A 229 -5.30 -7.19 -12.26
N THR A 230 -5.18 -6.57 -11.08
CA THR A 230 -6.05 -5.47 -10.67
C THR A 230 -5.24 -4.20 -10.42
N MET A 231 -5.57 -3.13 -11.13
CA MET A 231 -5.09 -1.77 -10.84
C MET A 231 -5.49 -1.37 -9.43
N ASN A 232 -4.58 -0.71 -8.72
CA ASN A 232 -4.93 -0.07 -7.46
C ASN A 232 -5.87 1.14 -7.69
N ASN A 233 -6.47 1.63 -6.60
CA ASN A 233 -7.49 2.68 -6.66
C ASN A 233 -7.00 4.00 -7.26
N LEU A 234 -5.73 4.36 -7.03
CA LEU A 234 -5.16 5.60 -7.57
C LEU A 234 -5.04 5.50 -9.09
N MET A 235 -4.36 4.46 -9.59
CA MET A 235 -4.15 4.25 -11.02
C MET A 235 -5.48 4.11 -11.77
N SER A 236 -6.44 3.32 -11.24
CA SER A 236 -7.75 3.16 -11.89
C SER A 236 -8.56 4.46 -11.93
N SER A 237 -8.42 5.33 -10.93
CA SER A 237 -9.10 6.62 -10.90
C SER A 237 -8.48 7.62 -11.88
N LEU A 238 -7.15 7.68 -11.97
CA LEU A 238 -6.41 8.58 -12.87
C LEU A 238 -6.59 8.23 -14.35
N ARG A 239 -6.91 6.98 -14.67
CA ARG A 239 -7.14 6.53 -16.05
C ARG A 239 -8.48 6.93 -16.64
N LYS A 240 -9.47 7.30 -15.84
CA LYS A 240 -10.79 7.72 -16.35
C LYS A 240 -10.62 8.96 -17.25
N GLU A 241 -11.35 9.02 -18.35
CA GLU A 241 -11.20 10.09 -19.37
C GLU A 241 -11.28 11.49 -18.75
N ASP A 242 -12.34 11.75 -17.97
CA ASP A 242 -12.60 13.04 -17.31
C ASP A 242 -12.06 13.11 -15.87
N SER A 243 -11.03 12.34 -15.54
CA SER A 243 -10.44 12.36 -14.20
C SER A 243 -9.77 13.70 -13.89
N ASN A 244 -10.07 14.26 -12.72
CA ASN A 244 -9.32 15.36 -12.11
C ASN A 244 -8.32 14.81 -11.07
N PRO A 245 -6.99 14.83 -11.35
CA PRO A 245 -5.98 14.30 -10.44
C PRO A 245 -5.99 14.98 -9.06
N VAL A 246 -6.29 16.28 -9.01
CA VAL A 246 -6.33 17.06 -7.77
C VAL A 246 -7.41 16.50 -6.84
N GLU A 247 -8.62 16.31 -7.35
CA GLU A 247 -9.73 15.73 -6.57
C GLU A 247 -9.45 14.30 -6.11
N ILE A 248 -8.83 13.48 -6.97
CA ILE A 248 -8.51 12.09 -6.65
C ILE A 248 -7.52 12.03 -5.49
N VAL A 249 -6.43 12.79 -5.58
CA VAL A 249 -5.40 12.83 -4.54
C VAL A 249 -5.92 13.49 -3.26
N LYS A 250 -6.70 14.57 -3.37
CA LYS A 250 -7.41 15.18 -2.24
C LYS A 250 -8.25 14.16 -1.46
N LYS A 251 -9.06 13.36 -2.14
CA LYS A 251 -9.88 12.30 -1.50
C LYS A 251 -9.02 11.28 -0.76
N ILE A 252 -7.86 10.90 -1.32
CA ILE A 252 -6.91 9.97 -0.68
C ILE A 252 -6.32 10.60 0.58
N ILE A 253 -5.87 11.85 0.50
CA ILE A 253 -5.29 12.62 1.61
C ILE A 253 -6.32 12.79 2.75
N SER A 254 -7.52 13.30 2.44
CA SER A 254 -8.61 13.47 3.43
C SER A 254 -8.96 12.14 4.12
N SER A 255 -9.05 11.05 3.35
CA SER A 255 -9.31 9.72 3.90
C SER A 255 -8.16 9.21 4.77
N GLY A 256 -6.91 9.49 4.40
CA GLY A 256 -5.71 9.21 5.16
C GLY A 256 -5.70 9.92 6.52
N LEU A 257 -5.91 11.24 6.50
CA LEU A 257 -6.04 12.08 7.70
C LEU A 257 -7.14 11.58 8.63
N LYS A 258 -8.35 11.34 8.10
CA LYS A 258 -9.49 10.84 8.89
C LYS A 258 -9.18 9.50 9.54
N ARG A 259 -8.57 8.56 8.80
CA ARG A 259 -8.16 7.27 9.37
C ARG A 259 -7.13 7.44 10.48
N LYS A 260 -6.14 8.31 10.30
CA LYS A 260 -5.14 8.53 11.35
C LYS A 260 -5.74 9.21 12.57
N TYR A 261 -6.58 10.24 12.39
CA TYR A 261 -7.33 10.86 13.48
C TYR A 261 -8.13 9.84 14.29
N LEU A 262 -8.90 8.97 13.61
CA LEU A 262 -9.68 7.92 14.27
C LEU A 262 -8.81 6.88 14.98
N HIS A 263 -7.64 6.56 14.42
CA HIS A 263 -6.69 5.66 15.07
C HIS A 263 -6.13 6.29 16.35
N LEU A 264 -5.65 7.53 16.28
CA LEU A 264 -5.02 8.22 17.41
C LEU A 264 -6.02 8.56 18.51
N SER A 265 -7.30 8.83 18.18
CA SER A 265 -8.33 9.13 19.18
C SER A 265 -8.83 7.92 19.95
N LYS A 266 -8.76 6.71 19.37
CA LYS A 266 -9.29 5.48 19.98
C LYS A 266 -8.23 4.64 20.70
N ASN A 267 -6.96 4.80 20.34
CA ASN A 267 -5.89 3.93 20.82
C ASN A 267 -4.94 4.69 21.74
N LYS A 268 -4.50 4.06 22.82
CA LYS A 268 -3.48 4.62 23.71
C LYS A 268 -2.13 4.65 23.00
N ALA A 269 -1.47 5.80 23.03
CA ALA A 269 -0.11 5.94 22.51
C ALA A 269 0.85 5.10 23.35
N SER A 270 1.74 4.36 22.68
CA SER A 270 2.75 3.50 23.31
C SER A 270 4.10 3.70 22.66
N PHE A 271 5.18 3.50 23.42
CA PHE A 271 6.53 3.72 22.90
C PHE A 271 6.85 2.78 21.73
N GLU A 272 6.42 1.53 21.80
CA GLU A 272 6.54 0.56 20.71
C GLU A 272 5.68 0.97 19.49
N GLY A 273 4.52 1.57 19.73
CA GLY A 273 3.70 2.16 18.67
C GLY A 273 4.41 3.32 17.97
N PHE A 274 5.15 4.16 18.71
CA PHE A 274 6.00 5.21 18.14
C PHE A 274 7.13 4.64 17.28
N ARG A 275 7.86 3.63 17.78
CA ARG A 275 8.92 2.96 17.00
C ARG A 275 8.42 2.39 15.67
N LYS A 276 7.15 2.00 15.63
CA LYS A 276 6.47 1.47 14.42
C LYS A 276 5.79 2.55 13.58
N GLY A 277 5.95 3.85 13.89
CA GLY A 277 5.32 4.97 13.17
C GLY A 277 3.79 5.07 13.37
N ARG A 278 3.22 4.36 14.33
CA ARG A 278 1.77 4.36 14.61
C ARG A 278 1.35 5.58 15.40
N PHE A 279 2.19 6.01 16.34
CA PHE A 279 2.00 7.21 17.16
C PHE A 279 3.17 8.16 17.02
N PRO A 280 2.95 9.47 17.05
CA PRO A 280 4.03 10.42 17.21
C PRO A 280 4.57 10.41 18.64
N PHE A 281 5.85 10.75 18.78
CA PHE A 281 6.51 10.84 20.07
C PHE A 281 5.84 11.86 21.00
N SER A 282 5.36 12.98 20.44
CA SER A 282 4.69 14.05 21.17
C SER A 282 3.41 13.60 21.90
N LEU A 283 2.75 12.53 21.45
CA LEU A 283 1.55 11.97 22.09
C LEU A 283 1.86 10.90 23.15
N LEU A 284 3.11 10.48 23.30
CA LEU A 284 3.49 9.54 24.36
C LEU A 284 3.46 10.24 25.72
N PRO A 285 2.88 9.64 26.77
CA PRO A 285 3.05 10.13 28.15
C PRO A 285 4.50 9.95 28.63
N ASP A 286 4.98 10.84 29.51
CA ASP A 286 6.32 10.72 30.10
C ASP A 286 6.49 9.39 30.87
N GLU A 287 5.43 8.93 31.54
CA GLU A 287 5.42 7.63 32.23
C GLU A 287 5.64 6.46 31.28
N GLU A 288 5.02 6.48 30.11
CA GLU A 288 5.17 5.43 29.09
C GLU A 288 6.61 5.39 28.55
N ILE A 289 7.19 6.57 28.29
CA ILE A 289 8.59 6.71 27.89
C ILE A 289 9.48 6.17 29.00
N ARG A 290 9.32 6.66 30.24
CA ARG A 290 10.13 6.26 31.40
C ARG A 290 10.07 4.75 31.66
N ASN A 291 8.86 4.17 31.69
CA ASN A 291 8.66 2.74 31.93
C ASN A 291 9.33 1.86 30.88
N THR A 292 9.40 2.33 29.64
CA THR A 292 10.07 1.63 28.55
C THR A 292 11.59 1.72 28.65
N LEU A 293 12.12 2.88 29.07
CA LEU A 293 13.56 3.16 29.10
C LEU A 293 14.25 2.67 30.38
N GLN A 294 13.55 2.54 31.51
CA GLN A 294 14.15 2.27 32.83
C GLN A 294 15.01 0.99 32.93
N TYR A 295 14.77 0.02 32.05
CA TYR A 295 15.52 -1.25 32.01
C TYR A 295 16.44 -1.38 30.79
N LYS A 296 16.70 -0.27 30.08
CA LYS A 296 17.50 -0.26 28.85
C LYS A 296 18.93 0.17 29.10
N GLY A 297 19.87 -0.44 28.38
CA GLY A 297 21.28 -0.09 28.47
C GLY A 297 21.58 1.24 27.78
N VAL A 298 22.72 1.86 28.10
CA VAL A 298 23.17 3.15 27.52
C VAL A 298 23.19 3.12 25.99
N HIS A 299 23.55 1.98 25.39
CA HIS A 299 23.52 1.80 23.94
C HIS A 299 22.09 1.95 23.39
N ASP A 300 21.12 1.24 23.96
CA ASP A 300 19.72 1.29 23.54
C ASP A 300 19.14 2.70 23.67
N LEU A 301 19.49 3.41 24.76
CA LEU A 301 19.06 4.79 24.98
C LEU A 301 19.59 5.73 23.88
N LYS A 302 20.82 5.52 23.40
CA LYS A 302 21.38 6.29 22.27
C LYS A 302 20.67 5.95 20.96
N GLU A 303 20.36 4.68 20.72
CA GLU A 303 19.63 4.28 19.51
C GLU A 303 18.21 4.84 19.50
N PHE A 304 17.49 4.82 20.63
CA PHE A 304 16.17 5.43 20.71
C PHE A 304 16.22 6.94 20.50
N ARG A 305 17.22 7.63 21.06
CA ARG A 305 17.39 9.07 20.88
C ARG A 305 17.47 9.48 19.41
N LYS A 306 18.08 8.65 18.54
CA LYS A 306 18.18 8.92 17.09
C LYS A 306 16.81 8.92 16.40
N LEU A 307 15.83 8.23 16.96
CA LEU A 307 14.47 8.14 16.42
C LEU A 307 13.59 9.31 16.87
N VAL A 308 13.95 9.97 17.98
CA VAL A 308 13.12 11.04 18.56
C VAL A 308 13.18 12.29 17.67
N PRO A 309 12.03 12.90 17.34
CA PRO A 309 11.97 14.17 16.61
C PRO A 309 12.85 15.22 17.29
N LYS A 310 13.60 16.02 16.51
CA LYS A 310 14.52 17.05 17.04
C LYS A 310 13.83 18.00 18.03
N SER A 311 12.55 18.31 17.79
CA SER A 311 11.71 19.13 18.66
C SER A 311 11.49 18.57 20.06
N ASP A 312 11.61 17.25 20.23
CA ASP A 312 11.27 16.51 21.46
C ASP A 312 12.49 15.83 22.08
N VAL A 313 13.67 15.98 21.50
CA VAL A 313 14.93 15.42 22.03
C VAL A 313 15.21 15.91 23.45
N TRP A 314 14.95 17.19 23.74
CA TRP A 314 15.14 17.74 25.10
C TRP A 314 14.26 17.03 26.14
N ARG A 315 13.03 16.69 25.77
CA ARG A 315 12.08 15.98 26.63
C ARG A 315 12.54 14.54 26.86
N TYR A 316 13.01 13.87 25.80
CA TYR A 316 13.62 12.56 25.91
C TYR A 316 14.86 12.58 26.81
N ASP A 317 15.79 13.51 26.58
CA ASP A 317 17.03 13.64 27.33
C ASP A 317 16.75 13.91 28.81
N SER A 318 15.80 14.78 29.14
CA SER A 318 15.37 15.03 30.53
C SER A 318 14.83 13.78 31.24
N ILE A 319 14.08 12.93 30.56
CA ILE A 319 13.59 11.66 31.13
C ILE A 319 14.75 10.68 31.36
N VAL A 320 15.69 10.61 30.41
CA VAL A 320 16.89 9.76 30.53
C VAL A 320 17.79 10.23 31.65
N ASP A 321 18.04 11.53 31.79
CA ASP A 321 18.87 12.09 32.87
C ASP A 321 18.24 11.79 34.25
N SER A 322 16.91 11.95 34.36
CA SER A 322 16.16 11.56 35.57
C SER A 322 16.30 10.07 35.90
N LEU A 323 16.34 9.18 34.90
CA LEU A 323 16.53 7.74 35.11
C LEU A 323 17.98 7.38 35.50
N LEU A 324 18.96 8.16 35.02
CA LEU A 324 20.37 7.97 35.31
C LEU A 324 20.83 8.70 36.59
N GLY A 325 19.94 9.46 37.24
CA GLY A 325 20.23 10.22 38.45
C GLY A 325 21.16 11.42 38.21
N ARG A 326 21.04 12.09 37.05
CA ARG A 326 21.87 13.22 36.63
C ARG A 326 21.13 14.55 36.67
#